data_AF-R7VIB5-F1
#
_entry.id   AF-R7VIB5-F1
#
_cell.length_a   1.000
_cell.length_b   1.000
_cell.length_c   1.000
_cell.angle_alpha   90.00
_cell.angle_beta   90.00
_cell.angle_gamma   90.00
#
_symmetry.space_group_name_H-M   'P 1'
#
loop_
_entity.id
_entity.type
_entity.pdbx_description
1 polymer ?
#
loop_
_entity_poly.entity_id
_entity_poly.type
_entity_poly.pdbx_seq_one_letter_code
_entity_poly.pdbx_strand_id
1 'polypeptide(L)'
;LQKPMVIHCRDLVGSRDEIDCLAIMKSVVPRFHRIHRHCFGGSLHLMWSWKRCFPNTVFGFAGALLRQGSSSIPVIRALTLNHMVLESDAPYLIP
;
A
#
# COMPACT_ATOMS: atom_id res chain seq x y z
N LEU A 1 -2.32 -10.98 20.37
CA LEU A 1 -1.56 -9.81 19.84
C LEU A 1 -0.71 -10.17 18.59
N GLN A 2 -1.24 -10.94 17.62
CA GLN A 2 -0.52 -11.30 16.37
C GLN A 2 -1.41 -11.19 15.11
N LYS A 3 -2.42 -10.32 15.17
CA LYS A 3 -3.31 -10.08 14.03
C LYS A 3 -2.57 -9.23 13.00
N PRO A 4 -2.72 -9.48 11.69
CA PRO A 4 -2.22 -8.58 10.65
C PRO A 4 -2.76 -7.15 10.83
N MET A 5 -2.00 -6.16 10.37
CA MET A 5 -2.43 -4.77 10.38
C MET A 5 -2.90 -4.34 9.00
N VAL A 6 -4.04 -3.67 8.96
CA VAL A 6 -4.52 -2.96 7.76
C VAL A 6 -4.16 -1.49 7.94
N ILE A 7 -3.37 -0.95 7.02
CA ILE A 7 -2.87 0.41 7.10
C ILE A 7 -3.44 1.20 5.93
N HIS A 8 -4.13 2.30 6.25
CA HIS A 8 -4.51 3.34 5.31
C HIS A 8 -3.54 4.52 5.46
N CYS A 9 -3.00 5.00 4.35
CA CYS A 9 -2.17 6.20 4.25
C CYS A 9 -2.22 6.68 2.81
N ARG A 10 -2.26 8.00 2.61
CA ARG A 10 -2.36 8.61 1.29
C ARG A 10 -1.73 9.99 1.34
N ASP A 11 -0.74 10.22 0.48
CA ASP A 11 -0.19 11.57 0.31
C ASP A 11 -1.25 12.48 -0.30
N LEU A 12 -1.47 13.64 0.33
CA LEU A 12 -2.05 14.81 -0.31
C LEU A 12 -0.99 15.57 -1.10
N VAL A 13 -1.40 16.40 -2.06
CA VAL A 13 -0.47 17.22 -2.86
C VAL A 13 0.36 18.12 -1.93
N GLY A 14 1.69 17.96 -1.98
CA GLY A 14 2.64 18.71 -1.15
C GLY A 14 2.86 18.15 0.26
N SER A 15 2.17 17.06 0.64
CA SER A 15 2.37 16.36 1.90
C SER A 15 3.52 15.35 1.84
N ARG A 16 3.83 14.74 2.99
CA ARG A 16 4.82 13.66 3.14
C ARG A 16 4.26 12.52 4.02
N ASP A 17 2.95 12.34 3.99
CA ASP A 17 2.21 11.48 4.90
C ASP A 17 2.70 10.03 4.86
N GLU A 18 3.05 9.51 3.68
CA GLU A 18 3.64 8.19 3.50
C GLU A 18 5.02 8.05 4.16
N ILE A 19 5.84 9.09 4.11
CA ILE A 19 7.17 9.09 4.73
C ILE A 19 7.03 9.06 6.26
N ASP A 20 6.14 9.90 6.80
CA ASP A 20 5.89 9.99 8.23
C ASP A 20 5.24 8.71 8.76
N CYS A 21 4.26 8.16 8.04
CA CYS A 21 3.64 6.88 8.35
C CYS A 21 4.69 5.76 8.42
N LEU A 22 5.54 5.65 7.41
CA LEU A 22 6.58 4.61 7.38
C LEU A 22 7.61 4.81 8.51
N ALA A 23 7.96 6.05 8.85
CA ALA A 23 8.85 6.37 9.96
C ALA A 23 8.26 5.95 11.32
N ILE A 24 7.00 6.32 11.57
CA ILE A 24 6.27 5.92 12.80
C ILE A 24 6.20 4.39 12.87
N MET A 25 5.76 3.73 11.79
CA MET A 25 5.63 2.28 11.79
C MET A 25 6.96 1.59 12.07
N LYS A 26 8.08 2.05 11.48
CA LYS A 26 9.41 1.46 11.76
C LYS A 26 9.81 1.55 13.23
N SER A 27 9.32 2.54 13.97
CA SER A 27 9.66 2.74 15.38
C SER A 27 8.91 1.80 16.33
N VAL A 28 7.73 1.31 15.93
CA VAL A 28 6.85 0.54 16.84
C VAL A 28 6.44 -0.84 16.31
N VAL A 29 6.61 -1.11 15.01
CA VAL A 29 6.14 -2.33 14.35
C VAL A 29 7.31 -3.26 14.05
N PRO A 30 7.23 -4.55 14.42
CA PRO A 30 8.24 -5.53 14.02
C PRO A 30 8.38 -5.61 12.49
N ARG A 31 9.62 -5.61 12.00
CA ARG A 31 9.97 -5.64 10.57
C ARG A 31 9.21 -6.69 9.75
N PHE A 32 8.96 -7.87 10.32
CA PHE A 32 8.32 -8.98 9.63
C PHE A 32 6.83 -9.12 9.96
N HIS A 33 6.21 -8.11 10.56
CA HIS A 33 4.77 -8.11 10.80
C HIS A 33 4.00 -8.13 9.47
N ARG A 34 2.86 -8.83 9.44
CA ARG A 34 2.00 -8.91 8.27
C ARG A 34 1.22 -7.61 8.12
N ILE A 35 1.45 -6.88 7.03
CA ILE A 35 0.83 -5.59 6.76
C ILE A 35 0.06 -5.68 5.46
N HIS A 36 -1.15 -5.16 5.48
CA HIS A 36 -1.95 -4.91 4.30
C HIS A 36 -2.00 -3.40 4.08
N ARG A 37 -1.31 -2.91 3.05
CA ARG A 37 -1.46 -1.53 2.58
C ARG A 37 -2.72 -1.43 1.76
N HIS A 38 -3.80 -1.07 2.46
CA HIS A 38 -5.13 -0.96 1.90
C HIS A 38 -5.19 0.19 0.89
N CYS A 39 -5.91 -0.05 -0.21
CA CYS A 39 -6.22 0.93 -1.25
C CYS A 39 -4.97 1.67 -1.75
N PHE A 40 -3.93 0.93 -2.10
CA PHE A 40 -2.63 1.48 -2.48
C PHE A 40 -2.70 2.18 -3.85
N GLY A 41 -2.50 3.50 -3.83
CA GLY A 41 -2.39 4.34 -5.03
C GLY A 41 -1.01 5.01 -5.20
N GLY A 42 -0.02 4.59 -4.41
CA GLY A 42 1.32 5.19 -4.39
C GLY A 42 2.19 4.84 -5.60
N SER A 43 3.35 5.47 -5.69
CA SER A 43 4.33 5.21 -6.75
C SER A 43 5.14 3.93 -6.54
N LEU A 44 5.89 3.52 -7.57
CA LEU A 44 6.88 2.43 -7.47
C LEU A 44 7.89 2.66 -6.35
N HIS A 45 8.35 3.90 -6.17
CA HIS A 45 9.30 4.25 -5.12
C HIS A 45 8.72 4.00 -3.72
N LEU A 46 7.46 4.38 -3.49
CA LEU A 46 6.78 4.13 -2.24
C LEU A 46 6.59 2.63 -2.01
N MET A 47 6.14 1.88 -3.03
CA MET A 47 5.99 0.42 -2.92
C MET A 47 7.30 -0.26 -2.49
N TRP A 48 8.43 0.09 -3.11
CA TRP A 48 9.72 -0.47 -2.74
C TRP A 48 10.16 -0.06 -1.33
N SER A 49 9.87 1.17 -0.92
CA SER A 49 10.15 1.65 0.44
C SER A 49 9.39 0.84 1.49
N TRP A 50 8.11 0.56 1.24
CA TRP A 50 7.29 -0.33 2.06
C TRP A 50 7.86 -1.74 2.11
N LYS A 51 8.16 -2.38 0.97
CA LYS A 51 8.75 -3.74 0.94
C LYS A 51 10.10 -3.81 1.64
N ARG A 52 10.93 -2.77 1.52
CA ARG A 52 12.25 -2.72 2.16
C ARG A 52 12.12 -2.64 3.69
N CYS A 53 11.14 -1.89 4.20
CA CYS A 53 10.93 -1.73 5.64
C CYS A 53 10.14 -2.90 6.22
N PHE A 54 9.14 -3.38 5.50
CA PHE A 54 8.21 -4.44 5.89
C PHE A 54 8.02 -5.45 4.76
N PRO A 55 8.89 -6.48 4.66
CA PRO A 55 8.88 -7.43 3.55
C PRO A 55 7.57 -8.21 3.40
N ASN A 56 6.84 -8.42 4.49
CA ASN A 56 5.56 -9.14 4.51
C ASN A 56 4.36 -8.24 4.18
N THR A 57 4.59 -7.08 3.57
CA THR A 57 3.52 -6.18 3.12
C THR A 57 2.86 -6.75 1.87
N VAL A 58 1.53 -6.77 1.87
CA VAL A 58 0.69 -6.95 0.67
C VAL A 58 0.03 -5.62 0.34
N PHE A 59 -0.14 -5.34 -0.95
CA PHE A 59 -0.70 -4.10 -1.48
C PHE A 59 -2.08 -4.37 -2.04
N GLY A 60 -3.06 -3.60 -1.55
CA GLY A 60 -4.44 -3.72 -1.93
C GLY A 60 -4.80 -2.82 -3.10
N PHE A 61 -5.50 -3.37 -4.09
CA PHE A 61 -5.91 -2.64 -5.29
C PHE A 61 -7.42 -2.71 -5.48
N ALA A 62 -8.05 -1.54 -5.52
CA ALA A 62 -9.46 -1.39 -5.86
C ALA A 62 -9.62 -1.03 -7.34
N GLY A 63 -10.68 -1.53 -7.98
CA GLY A 63 -10.91 -1.38 -9.43
C GLY A 63 -10.86 0.07 -9.92
N ALA A 64 -11.43 1.01 -9.16
CA ALA A 64 -11.42 2.43 -9.52
C ALA A 64 -10.00 3.05 -9.62
N LEU A 65 -9.00 2.48 -8.92
CA LEU A 65 -7.61 2.94 -8.97
C LEU A 65 -6.83 2.38 -10.16
N LEU A 66 -7.46 1.52 -10.98
CA LEU A 66 -6.86 0.85 -12.13
C LEU A 66 -7.30 1.44 -13.48
N ARG A 67 -7.94 2.62 -13.45
CA ARG A 67 -8.34 3.35 -14.66
C ARG A 67 -7.11 3.74 -15.48
N GLN A 68 -7.28 3.83 -16.80
CA GLN A 68 -6.22 4.18 -17.75
C GLN A 68 -5.48 5.46 -17.30
N GLY A 69 -4.15 5.39 -17.28
CA GLY A 69 -3.29 6.49 -16.82
C GLY A 69 -2.98 6.51 -15.31
N SER A 70 -3.45 5.53 -14.53
CA SER A 70 -3.11 5.49 -13.09
C SER A 70 -1.64 5.17 -12.83
N SER A 71 -1.08 5.82 -11.80
CA SER A 71 0.26 5.53 -11.26
C SER A 71 0.39 4.11 -10.70
N SER A 72 -0.73 3.39 -10.54
CA SER A 72 -0.81 2.03 -10.05
C SER A 72 -0.35 0.99 -11.07
N ILE A 73 -0.47 1.26 -12.38
CA ILE A 73 -0.13 0.29 -13.42
C ILE A 73 1.34 -0.16 -13.35
N PRO A 74 2.34 0.74 -13.28
CA PRO A 74 3.73 0.34 -13.10
C PRO A 74 3.97 -0.49 -11.83
N VAL A 75 3.28 -0.16 -10.74
CA VAL A 75 3.39 -0.87 -9.46
C VAL A 75 2.90 -2.31 -9.58
N ILE A 76 1.73 -2.50 -10.16
CA ILE A 76 1.13 -3.82 -10.37
C ILE A 76 2.05 -4.67 -11.25
N ARG A 77 2.63 -4.10 -12.31
CA ARG A 77 3.55 -4.83 -13.19
C ARG A 77 4.85 -5.25 -12.50
N ALA A 78 5.28 -4.54 -11.46
CA ALA A 78 6.51 -4.83 -10.73
C ALA A 78 6.33 -5.79 -9.54
N LEU A 79 5.12 -5.90 -9.00
CA LEU A 79 4.82 -6.77 -7.87
C LEU A 79 4.61 -8.23 -8.31
N THR A 80 4.99 -9.17 -7.45
CA THR A 80 4.57 -10.57 -7.61
C THR A 80 3.18 -10.77 -7.01
N LEU A 81 2.42 -11.73 -7.53
CA LEU A 81 1.04 -11.99 -7.11
C LEU A 81 0.89 -12.21 -5.60
N ASN A 82 1.89 -12.82 -4.94
CA ASN A 82 1.88 -13.05 -3.49
C ASN A 82 1.92 -11.77 -2.63
N HIS A 83 2.16 -10.62 -3.25
CA HIS A 83 2.12 -9.30 -2.59
C HIS A 83 0.93 -8.44 -3.03
N MET A 84 -0.07 -9.02 -3.71
CA MET A 84 -1.26 -8.31 -4.16
C MET A 84 -2.50 -8.82 -3.44
N VAL A 85 -3.41 -7.89 -3.12
CA VAL A 85 -4.76 -8.19 -2.62
C VAL A 85 -5.75 -7.39 -3.48
N LEU A 86 -6.87 -8.03 -3.84
CA LEU A 86 -7.97 -7.35 -4.52
C LEU A 86 -8.95 -6.78 -3.51
N GLU A 87 -9.43 -5.57 -3.77
CA GLU A 87 -10.36 -4.86 -2.91
C GLU A 87 -11.51 -4.29 -3.75
N SER A 88 -12.67 -4.09 -3.12
CA SER A 88 -13.72 -3.23 -3.68
C SER A 88 -13.72 -1.83 -3.09
N ASP A 89 -13.30 -1.70 -1.83
CA ASP A 89 -13.49 -0.50 -1.00
C ASP A 89 -14.93 0.06 -1.10
N ALA A 90 -15.90 -0.85 -1.20
CA ALA A 90 -17.31 -0.51 -1.26
C ALA A 90 -17.74 0.21 0.03
N PRO A 91 -18.61 1.22 -0.05
CA PRO A 91 -19.40 1.63 -1.21
C PRO A 91 -18.74 2.66 -2.14
N TYR A 92 -17.45 2.97 -1.97
CA TYR A 92 -16.84 4.16 -2.56
C TYR A 92 -16.25 3.93 -3.96
N LEU A 93 -15.33 2.98 -4.11
CA LEU A 93 -14.47 2.85 -5.29
C LEU A 93 -15.09 1.99 -6.39
N ILE A 94 -16.24 2.43 -6.91
CA ILE A 94 -16.94 1.82 -8.04
C ILE A 94 -16.00 1.79 -9.27
N PRO A 95 -15.71 0.62 -9.87
CA PRO A 95 -14.76 0.47 -10.98
C PRO A 95 -15.03 1.33 -12.23
#